data_AF-A0A1A0XQ54-F1
#
_entry.id   AF-A0A1A0XQ54-F1
#
_cell.length_a   1.000
_cell.length_b   1.000
_cell.length_c   1.000
_cell.angle_alpha   90.00
_cell.angle_beta   90.00
_cell.angle_gamma   90.00
#
_symmetry.space_group_name_H-M   'P 1'
#
loop_
_entity.id
_entity.type
_entity.pdbx_description
1 polymer ?
#
loop_
_entity_poly.entity_id
_entity_poly.type
_entity_poly.pdbx_seq_one_letter_code
_entity_poly.pdbx_strand_id
1 'polypeptide(L)'
;MKALGFGAVKVRGWAFDPSGSGKNIDVHMNVGPQPGQSGSYANVLTATKSRPDVNTAYGITGNHGFETTVYTKRRRPQTVCAYGINIGEGWTNPQVSCKTVTVK
;
A
#
# COMPACT_ATOMS: atom_id res chain seq x y z
N MET A 1 -18.69 -9.76 -28.00
CA MET A 1 -17.49 -9.61 -27.14
C MET A 1 -17.89 -8.81 -25.91
N LYS A 2 -17.56 -9.24 -24.69
CA LYS A 2 -17.91 -8.52 -23.45
C LYS A 2 -16.62 -8.05 -22.79
N ALA A 3 -16.38 -6.75 -22.72
CA ALA A 3 -15.30 -6.22 -21.90
C ALA A 3 -15.68 -6.44 -20.43
N LEU A 4 -14.89 -7.22 -19.70
CA LEU A 4 -14.95 -7.18 -18.25
C LEU A 4 -14.31 -5.85 -17.84
N GLY A 5 -15.09 -4.92 -17.29
CA GLY A 5 -14.55 -3.69 -16.71
C GLY A 5 -13.51 -4.00 -15.63
N PHE A 6 -12.68 -3.04 -15.25
CA PHE A 6 -11.79 -3.18 -14.10
C PHE A 6 -12.58 -3.14 -12.79
N GLY A 7 -12.10 -3.84 -11.78
CA GLY A 7 -12.49 -3.67 -10.39
C GLY A 7 -11.68 -2.57 -9.74
N ALA A 8 -12.22 -2.01 -8.66
CA ALA A 8 -11.58 -0.94 -7.90
C ALA A 8 -11.51 -1.32 -6.42
N VAL A 9 -10.33 -1.20 -5.83
CA VAL A 9 -10.12 -1.31 -4.38
C VAL A 9 -9.63 0.04 -3.87
N LYS A 10 -10.42 0.70 -3.02
CA LYS A 10 -9.97 1.90 -2.30
C LYS A 10 -9.13 1.47 -1.11
N VAL A 11 -7.92 2.00 -1.01
CA VAL A 11 -6.99 1.74 0.07
C VAL A 11 -6.60 3.06 0.70
N ARG A 12 -6.59 3.11 2.03
CA ARG A 12 -6.06 4.24 2.80
C ARG A 12 -5.27 3.71 3.99
N GLY A 13 -4.23 4.43 4.38
CA GLY A 13 -3.37 4.02 5.48
C GLY A 13 -2.29 5.05 5.75
N TRP A 14 -1.26 4.59 6.45
CA TRP A 14 -0.05 5.35 6.71
C TRP A 14 1.15 4.42 6.74
N ALA A 15 2.33 4.95 6.45
CA ALA A 15 3.61 4.26 6.55
C ALA A 15 4.72 5.31 6.75
N PHE A 16 5.68 5.00 7.62
CA PHE A 16 6.92 5.77 7.79
C PHE A 16 8.06 4.79 8.09
N ASP A 17 9.28 5.22 7.80
CA ASP A 17 10.50 4.47 8.14
C ASP A 17 11.21 5.17 9.31
N PRO A 18 11.42 4.50 10.45
CA PRO A 18 12.14 5.08 11.59
C PRO A 18 13.54 5.60 11.25
N SER A 19 14.26 5.01 10.28
CA SER A 19 15.59 5.45 9.84
C SER A 19 15.56 6.79 9.09
N GLY A 20 14.38 7.22 8.63
CA GLY A 20 14.17 8.49 7.96
C GLY A 20 12.81 9.08 8.32
N SER A 21 12.51 9.19 9.62
CA SER A 21 11.16 9.43 10.15
C SER A 21 10.45 10.71 9.69
N GLY A 22 11.19 11.69 9.14
CA GLY A 22 10.62 12.91 8.53
C GLY A 22 10.43 12.83 7.01
N LYS A 23 10.86 11.75 6.36
CA LYS A 23 10.80 11.56 4.90
C LYS A 23 9.54 10.79 4.52
N ASN A 24 9.01 11.07 3.34
CA ASN A 24 8.01 10.20 2.73
C ASN A 24 8.68 8.93 2.22
N ILE A 25 8.01 7.79 2.34
CA ILE A 25 8.43 6.52 1.75
C ILE A 25 7.39 6.03 0.75
N ASP A 26 7.85 5.21 -0.18
CA ASP A 26 6.96 4.48 -1.07
C ASP A 26 6.27 3.33 -0.34
N VAL A 27 5.07 3.00 -0.82
CA VAL A 27 4.27 1.88 -0.38
C VAL A 27 4.00 1.03 -1.60
N HIS A 28 4.33 -0.26 -1.54
CA HIS A 28 3.98 -1.21 -2.58
C HIS A 28 2.67 -1.89 -2.18
N MET A 29 1.67 -1.77 -3.05
CA MET A 29 0.39 -2.45 -2.94
C MET A 29 0.40 -3.66 -3.85
N ASN A 30 -0.15 -4.77 -3.36
CA ASN A 30 -0.36 -5.98 -4.15
C ASN A 30 -1.81 -6.45 -4.01
N VAL A 31 -2.45 -6.79 -5.14
CA VAL A 31 -3.79 -7.40 -5.18
C VAL A 31 -3.69 -8.78 -5.83
N GLY A 32 -4.16 -9.80 -5.11
CA GLY A 32 -4.19 -11.19 -5.54
C GLY A 32 -3.10 -12.04 -4.88
N PRO A 33 -2.47 -12.99 -5.61
CA PRO A 33 -1.41 -13.86 -5.10
C PRO A 33 -0.15 -13.05 -4.75
N GLN A 34 0.87 -13.72 -4.20
CA GLN A 34 2.11 -13.04 -3.78
C GLN A 34 2.74 -12.23 -4.93
N PRO A 35 3.44 -11.13 -4.62
CA PRO A 35 4.13 -10.32 -5.63
C PRO A 35 4.99 -11.19 -6.55
N GLY A 36 4.95 -10.92 -7.86
CA GLY A 36 5.68 -11.67 -8.88
C GLY A 36 5.02 -12.97 -9.34
N GLN A 37 3.96 -13.46 -8.68
CA GLN A 37 3.18 -14.60 -9.16
C GLN A 37 2.20 -14.19 -10.26
N SER A 38 1.83 -15.16 -11.11
CA SER A 38 0.93 -14.94 -12.24
C SER A 38 -0.39 -14.29 -11.81
N GLY A 39 -0.67 -13.15 -12.44
CA GLY A 39 -1.86 -12.33 -12.24
C GLY A 39 -1.87 -11.53 -10.93
N SER A 40 -0.78 -11.43 -10.17
CA SER A 40 -0.61 -10.38 -9.17
C SER A 40 -0.74 -9.01 -9.84
N TYR A 41 -1.38 -8.05 -9.16
CA TYR A 41 -1.45 -6.66 -9.58
C TYR A 41 -0.72 -5.80 -8.56
N ALA A 42 0.34 -5.13 -9.01
CA ALA A 42 1.11 -4.22 -8.18
C ALA A 42 0.74 -2.76 -8.45
N ASN A 43 0.81 -1.93 -7.41
CA ASN A 43 0.71 -0.48 -7.51
C ASN A 43 1.71 0.14 -6.53
N VAL A 44 2.32 1.27 -6.89
CA VAL A 44 3.29 1.98 -6.05
C VAL A 44 2.75 3.38 -5.81
N LEU A 45 2.80 3.84 -4.56
CA LEU A 45 2.45 5.19 -4.18
C LEU A 45 3.36 5.70 -3.07
N THR A 46 3.67 6.98 -3.11
CA THR A 46 4.40 7.64 -2.03
C THR A 46 3.43 8.13 -0.95
N ALA A 47 3.77 7.88 0.31
CA ALA A 47 2.95 8.28 1.46
C ALA A 47 3.10 9.78 1.78
N THR A 48 2.41 10.63 1.02
CA THR A 48 2.53 12.11 1.09
C THR A 48 1.36 12.81 1.79
N LYS A 49 0.31 12.09 2.18
CA LYS A 49 -0.87 12.69 2.82
C LYS A 49 -0.62 13.02 4.29
N SER A 50 -1.23 14.10 4.77
CA SER A 50 -1.11 14.52 6.16
C SER A 50 -1.76 13.51 7.12
N ARG A 51 -1.02 13.14 8.18
CA ARG A 51 -1.44 12.28 9.30
C ARG A 51 -0.82 12.77 10.62
N PRO A 52 -1.27 13.92 11.15
CA PRO A 52 -0.69 14.50 12.36
C PRO A 52 -0.91 13.62 13.60
N ASP A 53 -1.90 12.74 13.58
CA ASP A 53 -2.13 11.73 14.60
C ASP A 53 -0.99 10.71 14.66
N VAL A 54 -0.42 10.31 13.51
CA VAL A 54 0.76 9.44 13.44
C VAL A 54 1.98 10.16 13.99
N ASN A 55 2.18 11.42 13.59
CA ASN A 55 3.26 12.26 14.12
C ASN A 55 3.21 12.36 15.65
N THR A 56 2.02 12.60 16.20
CA THR A 56 1.81 12.70 17.65
C THR A 56 2.08 11.37 18.35
N ALA A 57 1.60 10.26 17.79
CA ALA A 57 1.75 8.94 18.40
C ALA A 57 3.20 8.44 18.45
N TYR A 58 4.03 8.83 17.47
CA TYR A 58 5.41 8.37 17.35
C TYR A 58 6.47 9.43 17.66
N GLY A 59 6.08 10.68 17.95
CA GLY A 59 7.02 11.77 18.20
C GLY A 59 7.85 12.17 16.96
N ILE A 60 7.25 12.09 15.77
CA ILE A 60 7.91 12.34 14.48
C ILE A 60 7.25 13.52 13.72
N THR A 61 7.84 13.93 12.60
CA THR A 61 7.32 15.00 11.74
C THR A 61 7.07 14.51 10.31
N GLY A 62 6.51 15.36 9.46
CA GLY A 62 6.29 15.05 8.04
C GLY A 62 4.89 14.53 7.75
N ASN A 63 4.73 13.97 6.55
CA ASN A 63 3.48 13.39 6.06
C ASN A 63 3.68 11.90 5.84
N HIS A 64 2.79 11.07 6.38
CA HIS A 64 2.95 9.61 6.37
C HIS A 64 1.72 8.88 5.86
N GLY A 65 0.68 9.61 5.46
CA GLY A 65 -0.56 9.05 4.99
C GLY A 65 -0.51 8.67 3.51
N PHE A 66 -1.33 7.70 3.13
CA PHE A 66 -1.60 7.41 1.73
C PHE A 66 -3.07 7.07 1.53
N GLU A 67 -3.57 7.32 0.33
CA GLU A 67 -4.89 6.90 -0.11
C GLU A 67 -4.91 6.82 -1.63
N THR A 68 -5.36 5.69 -2.16
CA THR A 68 -5.40 5.42 -3.59
C THR A 68 -6.55 4.47 -3.96
N THR A 69 -6.83 4.37 -5.25
CA THR A 69 -7.66 3.32 -5.82
C THR A 69 -6.80 2.41 -6.68
N VAL A 70 -6.73 1.12 -6.30
CA VAL A 70 -6.05 0.11 -7.10
C VAL A 70 -7.04 -0.53 -8.05
N TYR A 71 -6.80 -0.39 -9.35
CA TYR A 71 -7.59 -1.04 -10.38
C TYR A 71 -7.03 -2.43 -10.69
N THR A 72 -7.92 -3.43 -10.81
CA THR A 72 -7.53 -4.81 -11.07
C THR A 72 -8.53 -5.51 -11.97
N LYS A 73 -8.10 -6.47 -12.80
CA LYS A 73 -9.03 -7.37 -13.51
C LYS A 73 -9.52 -8.51 -12.63
N ARG A 74 -8.98 -8.64 -11.41
CA ARG A 74 -9.42 -9.64 -10.44
C ARG A 74 -10.84 -9.35 -9.96
N ARG A 75 -11.55 -10.40 -9.58
CA ARG A 75 -12.94 -10.39 -9.12
C ARG A 75 -13.07 -11.29 -7.89
N ARG A 76 -14.20 -11.18 -7.18
CA ARG A 76 -14.49 -11.99 -5.98
C ARG A 76 -13.50 -11.65 -4.85
N PRO A 77 -13.45 -12.39 -3.73
CA PRO A 77 -12.46 -12.13 -2.68
C PRO A 77 -11.04 -12.15 -3.23
N GLN A 78 -10.29 -11.08 -2.97
CA GLN A 78 -8.88 -10.95 -3.29
C GLN A 78 -8.12 -10.45 -2.07
N THR A 79 -6.94 -10.99 -1.87
CA THR A 79 -6.01 -10.53 -0.83
C THR A 79 -5.33 -9.26 -1.31
N VAL A 80 -5.30 -8.23 -0.46
CA VAL A 80 -4.66 -6.94 -0.71
C VAL A 80 -3.64 -6.68 0.38
N CYS A 81 -2.36 -6.72 0.02
CA CYS A 81 -1.26 -6.47 0.96
C CYS A 81 -0.56 -5.14 0.65
N ALA A 82 -0.03 -4.53 1.71
CA ALA A 82 0.72 -3.29 1.73
C ALA A 82 2.12 -3.53 2.29
N TYR A 83 3.13 -3.01 1.62
CA TYR A 83 4.52 -3.08 2.03
C TYR A 83 5.11 -1.67 2.07
N GLY A 84 5.72 -1.29 3.18
CA GLY A 84 6.48 -0.03 3.27
C GLY A 84 7.86 -0.25 2.67
N ILE A 85 8.33 0.69 1.85
CA ILE A 85 9.65 0.61 1.24
C ILE A 85 10.70 1.15 2.21
N ASN A 86 11.59 0.25 2.62
CA ASN A 86 12.70 0.57 3.52
C ASN A 86 13.67 1.52 2.81
N ILE A 87 14.04 2.59 3.50
CA ILE A 87 15.05 3.57 3.08
C ILE A 87 16.26 3.60 4.03
N GLY A 88 16.18 2.85 5.13
CA GLY A 88 17.28 2.62 6.06
C GLY A 88 18.16 1.42 5.71
N GLU A 89 18.87 0.90 6.71
CA GLU A 89 19.66 -0.33 6.56
C GLU A 89 18.76 -1.56 6.36
N GLY A 90 19.28 -2.58 5.66
CA GLY A 90 18.57 -3.82 5.38
C GLY A 90 17.95 -3.90 3.99
N TRP A 91 17.54 -5.11 3.60
CA TRP A 91 17.12 -5.44 2.24
C TRP A 91 15.63 -5.81 2.11
N THR A 92 14.87 -5.71 3.20
CA THR A 92 13.48 -6.17 3.26
C THR A 92 12.51 -5.00 3.31
N ASN A 93 11.37 -5.17 2.63
CA ASN A 93 10.25 -4.24 2.69
C ASN A 93 9.16 -4.86 3.56
N PRO A 94 8.95 -4.38 4.81
CA PRO A 94 8.03 -5.00 5.74
C PRO A 94 6.58 -4.91 5.25
N GLN A 95 5.82 -5.98 5.47
CA GLN A 95 4.38 -5.97 5.24
C GLN A 95 3.69 -5.16 6.34
N VAL A 96 3.14 -4.00 5.97
CA VAL A 96 2.42 -3.07 6.86
C VAL A 96 1.02 -3.59 7.17
N SER A 97 0.33 -4.16 6.18
CA SER A 97 -1.03 -4.68 6.34
C SER A 97 -1.33 -5.70 5.26
N CYS A 98 -2.20 -6.68 5.55
CA CYS A 98 -2.82 -7.47 4.52
C CYS A 98 -4.28 -7.81 4.86
N LYS A 99 -5.19 -7.62 3.90
CA LYS A 99 -6.63 -7.80 4.09
C LYS A 99 -7.28 -8.43 2.87
N THR A 100 -8.25 -9.31 3.08
CA THR A 100 -9.10 -9.82 2.00
C THR A 100 -10.27 -8.88 1.78
N VAL A 101 -10.47 -8.45 0.53
CA VAL A 101 -11.57 -7.59 0.11
C VAL A 101 -12.30 -8.21 -1.08
N THR A 102 -13.62 -8.02 -1.14
CA THR A 102 -14.40 -8.50 -2.29
C THR A 102 -14.37 -7.47 -3.41
N VAL A 103 -13.71 -7.82 -4.52
CA VAL A 103 -13.72 -7.00 -5.72
C VAL A 103 -14.95 -7.34 -6.55
N LYS A 104 -15.86 -6.37 -6.69
CA LYS A 104 -17.07 -6.49 -7.52
C LYS A 104 -16.73 -6.40 -8.99
#